data_AF-A0A1M7B909-F1
#
_entry.id   AF-A0A1M7B909-F1
#
_cell.length_a   1.000
_cell.length_b   1.000
_cell.length_c   1.000
_cell.angle_alpha   90.00
_cell.angle_beta   90.00
_cell.angle_gamma   90.00
#
_symmetry.space_group_name_H-M   'P 1'
#
loop_
_entity.id
_entity.type
_entity.pdbx_description
1 polymer ?
#
loop_
_entity_poly.entity_id
_entity_poly.type
_entity_poly.pdbx_seq_one_letter_code
_entity_poly.pdbx_strand_id
1 'polypeptide(L)' 'MNIVVLGIDPGKTVCSLAGLDAARALVFRKRVQRHRLPDFLEGLRLCVVAMEACGGRRITSDACAFDTGANLN' A
#
# COMPACT_ATOMS: atom_id res chain seq x y z
N MET A 1 1.61 -6.91 -15.11
CA MET A 1 2.29 -6.85 -13.81
C MET A 1 1.79 -7.98 -12.93
N ASN A 2 2.66 -8.86 -12.41
CA ASN A 2 2.26 -9.86 -11.42
C ASN A 2 2.61 -9.34 -10.02
N ILE A 3 1.65 -8.65 -9.40
CA ILE A 3 1.79 -8.14 -8.04
C ILE A 3 1.10 -9.15 -7.13
N VAL A 4 1.81 -9.67 -6.15
CA VAL A 4 1.26 -10.62 -5.15
C VAL A 4 1.03 -9.95 -3.81
N VAL A 5 1.79 -8.87 -3.50
CA VAL A 5 1.59 -8.03 -2.32
C VAL A 5 1.55 -6.56 -2.75
N LEU A 6 0.52 -5.85 -2.31
CA LEU A 6 0.37 -4.40 -2.47
C LEU A 6 0.44 -3.72 -1.11
N GLY A 7 1.47 -2.91 -0.89
CA GLY A 7 1.57 -2.00 0.24
C GLY A 7 0.82 -0.69 -0.04
N ILE A 8 0.00 -0.24 0.91
CA ILE A 8 -0.73 1.03 0.87
C ILE A 8 -0.45 1.81 2.15
N ASP A 9 0.15 2.98 2.02
CA ASP A 9 0.35 3.97 3.07
C ASP A 9 -0.63 5.14 2.81
N PRO A 10 -1.70 5.28 3.62
CA PRO A 10 -2.73 6.28 3.44
C PRO A 10 -2.36 7.63 4.04
N GLY A 11 -2.02 8.61 3.20
CA GLY A 11 -1.98 10.01 3.58
C GLY A 11 -3.36 10.69 3.59
N LYS A 12 -3.38 11.97 3.97
CA LYS A 12 -4.62 12.80 4.01
C LYS A 12 -5.27 12.94 2.63
N THR A 13 -4.47 13.21 1.61
CA THR A 13 -4.94 13.50 0.24
C THR A 13 -4.34 12.56 -0.81
N VAL A 14 -3.21 11.94 -0.50
CA VAL A 14 -2.43 11.08 -1.39
C VAL A 14 -2.07 9.81 -0.63
N CYS A 15 -2.22 8.67 -1.28
CA CYS A 15 -1.77 7.37 -0.80
C CYS A 15 -0.49 6.99 -1.53
N SER A 16 0.50 6.49 -0.80
CA SER A 16 1.71 5.89 -1.36
C SER A 16 1.48 4.39 -1.53
N LEU A 17 1.84 3.87 -2.70
CA LEU A 17 1.62 2.48 -3.10
C LEU A 17 2.96 1.84 -3.45
N ALA A 18 3.13 0.58 -3.06
CA ALA A 18 4.27 -0.25 -3.43
C ALA A 18 3.81 -1.66 -3.81
N GLY A 19 4.15 -2.13 -5.00
CA GLY A 19 3.83 -3.50 -5.44
C GLY A 19 5.04 -4.42 -5.38
N LEU A 20 4.86 -5.62 -4.85
CA LEU A 20 5.85 -6.68 -4.80
C LEU A 20 5.39 -7.90 -5.61
N ASP A 21 6.34 -8.58 -6.25
CA ASP A 21 6.10 -9.87 -6.91
C ASP A 21 6.29 -11.06 -5.96
N ALA A 22 6.17 -12.28 -6.50
CA ALA A 22 6.34 -13.53 -5.76
C ALA A 22 7.74 -13.68 -5.12
N ALA A 23 8.76 -13.05 -5.68
CA ALA A 23 10.11 -13.02 -5.12
C ALA A 23 10.29 -11.93 -4.04
N ARG A 24 9.19 -11.23 -3.69
CA ARG A 24 9.20 -10.04 -2.82
C ARG A 24 10.05 -8.90 -3.40
N ALA A 25 10.27 -8.88 -4.70
CA ALA A 25 10.97 -7.80 -5.38
C ALA A 25 10.01 -6.65 -5.68
N LEU A 26 10.50 -5.41 -5.56
CA LEU A 26 9.73 -4.20 -5.84
C LEU A 26 9.48 -4.05 -7.34
N VAL A 27 8.21 -4.19 -7.71
CA VAL A 27 7.73 -4.06 -9.10
C VAL A 27 7.40 -2.62 -9.43
N PHE A 28 6.83 -1.87 -8.49
CA PHE A 28 6.56 -0.44 -8.68
C PHE A 28 6.41 0.31 -7.36
N ARG A 29 6.57 1.64 -7.44
CA ARG A 29 6.09 2.61 -6.44
C ARG A 29 5.27 3.69 -7.14
N LYS A 30 4.17 4.11 -6.52
CA LYS A 30 3.29 5.15 -7.07
C LYS A 30 2.63 5.95 -5.97
N ARG A 31 2.41 7.24 -6.22
CA ARG A 31 1.51 8.07 -5.41
C ARG A 31 0.20 8.27 -6.15
N VAL A 32 -0.92 8.06 -5.47
CA VAL A 32 -2.26 8.17 -6.05
C VAL A 32 -3.10 9.06 -5.14
N GLN A 33 -3.90 9.96 -5.72
CA GLN A 33 -4.85 10.74 -4.94
C GLN A 33 -5.84 9.80 -4.24
N ARG A 34 -6.19 10.08 -2.99
CA ARG A 34 -7.03 9.20 -2.16
C ARG A 34 -8.34 8.80 -2.85
N HIS A 35 -8.96 9.73 -3.58
CA HIS A 35 -10.21 9.47 -4.31
C HIS A 35 -10.04 8.61 -5.57
N ARG A 36 -8.82 8.47 -6.11
CA ARG A 36 -8.50 7.60 -7.26
C ARG A 36 -7.94 6.25 -6.86
N LEU A 37 -7.80 5.99 -5.56
CA LEU A 37 -7.32 4.70 -5.07
C LEU A 37 -8.25 3.55 -5.48
N PRO A 38 -9.60 3.65 -5.38
CA PRO A 38 -10.50 2.59 -5.84
C PRO A 38 -10.28 2.24 -7.32
N ASP A 39 -10.27 3.25 -8.21
CA ASP A 39 -10.02 3.06 -9.64
C ASP A 39 -8.68 2.35 -9.91
N PHE A 40 -7.66 2.64 -9.10
CA PHE A 40 -6.37 1.95 -9.20
C PHE A 40 -6.46 0.47 -8.79
N LEU A 41 -7.20 0.17 -7.72
CA LEU A 41 -7.36 -1.19 -7.20
C LEU A 41 -8.20 -2.07 -8.14
N GLU A 42 -9.19 -1.52 -8.83
CA GLU A 42 -10.01 -2.23 -9.82
C GLU A 42 -9.19 -2.82 -10.97
N GLY A 43 -8.08 -2.17 -11.34
CA GLY A 43 -7.19 -2.65 -12.40
C GLY A 43 -6.22 -3.76 -11.98
N LEU A 44 -6.21 -4.15 -10.69
CA LEU A 44 -5.26 -5.13 -10.17
C LEU A 44 -5.85 -6.55 -10.15
N ARG A 45 -4.98 -7.53 -10.40
CA ARG A 45 -5.29 -8.94 -10.12
C ARG A 45 -5.33 -9.15 -8.61
N LEU A 46 -6.01 -10.23 -8.20
CA LEU A 46 -6.11 -10.64 -6.80
C LEU A 46 -4.71 -10.71 -6.17
N CYS A 47 -4.51 -9.92 -5.11
CA CYS A 47 -3.24 -9.83 -4.39
C CYS A 47 -3.51 -9.54 -2.91
N VAL A 48 -2.52 -9.82 -2.07
CA VAL A 48 -2.57 -9.50 -0.64
C VAL A 48 -2.34 -8.00 -0.48
N VAL A 49 -3.22 -7.32 0.26
CA VAL A 49 -3.06 -5.90 0.57
C VAL A 49 -2.54 -5.74 1.98
N ALA A 50 -1.37 -5.10 2.12
CA ALA A 50 -0.83 -4.62 3.38
C ALA A 50 -1.12 -3.12 3.49
N MET A 51 -1.88 -2.71 4.50
CA MET A 51 -2.27 -1.31 4.69
C MET A 51 -1.74 -0.78 6.02
N GLU A 52 -1.12 0.38 6.01
CA GLU A 52 -0.71 1.06 7.25
C GLU A 52 -1.94 1.60 7.99
N ALA A 53 -2.05 1.25 9.28
CA ALA A 53 -3.06 1.81 10.16
C ALA A 53 -2.54 3.11 10.77
N CYS A 54 -2.67 4.23 10.03
CA CYS A 54 -2.46 5.57 10.57
C CYS A 54 -3.46 5.82 11.72
N GLY A 55 -3.00 5.74 12.96
CA GLY A 55 -3.80 5.78 14.18
C GLY A 55 -4.50 7.12 14.45
N GLY A 56 -5.64 7.36 13.81
CA GLY A 56 -6.58 8.44 14.16
C GLY A 56 -7.87 7.97 14.86
N ARG A 57 -8.19 6.67 14.77
CA ARG A 57 -9.28 6.02 15.50
C ARG A 57 -8.94 4.55 15.68
N ARG A 58 -8.89 4.11 16.94
CA ARG A 58 -8.60 2.73 17.33
C ARG A 58 -9.82 1.86 17.05
N ILE A 59 -9.71 0.94 16.09
CA ILE A 59 -10.47 -0.30 16.05
C ILE A 59 -9.43 -1.40 16.29
N THR A 60 -9.61 -2.17 17.36
CA THR A 60 -8.66 -3.20 17.79
C THR A 60 -8.78 -4.42 16.88
N SER A 61 -7.77 -4.62 16.03
CA SER A 61 -7.42 -5.93 15.48
C SER A 61 -5.96 -5.86 15.01
N ASP A 62 -5.19 -6.84 15.43
CA ASP A 62 -3.74 -6.81 15.55
C ASP A 62 -2.94 -6.66 14.23
N ALA A 63 -1.71 -6.16 14.40
CA ALA A 63 -0.58 -6.09 13.46
C ALA A 63 -0.54 -4.93 12.45
N CYS A 64 0.22 -3.89 12.81
CA CYS A 64 0.85 -2.95 11.87
C CYS A 64 2.31 -2.71 12.30
N ALA A 65 3.25 -3.27 11.54
CA ALA A 65 4.63 -2.80 11.50
C ALA A 65 5.20 -3.15 10.11
N PHE A 66 5.27 -2.14 9.23
CA PHE A 66 6.21 -2.18 8.11
C PHE A 66 7.14 -0.98 8.28
N ASP A 67 8.37 -1.29 8.65
CA ASP A 67 9.46 -0.33 8.74
C ASP A 67 9.79 0.14 7.31
N THR A 68 9.24 1.29 6.90
CA THR A 68 9.64 1.99 5.69
C THR A 68 11.00 2.66 5.92
N GLY A 69 12.04 1.85 6.09
CA GLY A 69 13.45 2.25 5.99
C GLY A 69 13.88 2.59 4.55
N ALA A 70 12.99 3.16 3.74
CA ALA A 70 13.29 3.63 2.39
C ALA A 70 13.14 5.15 2.34
N ASN A 71 14.28 5.79 2.61
CA ASN A 71 14.60 7.19 2.40
C ASN A 71 13.69 7.85 1.33
N LEU A 72 12.82 8.74 1.80
CA LEU A 72 12.05 9.66 0.96
C LEU A 72 12.97 10.86 0.66
N ASN A 73 13.70 10.79 -0.43
CA ASN A 73 14.22 11.96 -1.12
C ASN A 73 13.67 11.94 -2.56
#